data_AF-A0A090WV82-F1
#
_entry.id   AF-A0A090WV82-F1
#
_cell.length_a   1.000
_cell.length_b   1.000
_cell.length_c   1.000
_cell.angle_alpha   90.00
_cell.angle_beta   90.00
_cell.angle_gamma   90.00
#
_symmetry.space_group_name_H-M   'P 1'
#
loop_
_entity.id
_entity.type
_entity.pdbx_description
1 polymer ?
#
loop_
_entity_poly.entity_id
_entity_poly.type
_entity_poly.pdbx_seq_one_letter_code
_entity_poly.pdbx_strand_id
1 'polypeptide(L)'
;MKNTLYILSFLSLLTIASCTNDFQNINTNPNAPVSVQPSLLLRQVIYNYGEEMSYEGFVAGDLLSQHRTALGFNLFDRHALKSPQLGGNPWSIFYTNLRDNEIILNQSRTVDAFKVYEGPALILKAYMAAGLTDLFGDAPYFEAFNGTTITVTPSMIIKKIFT
;
A
#
# COMPACT_ATOMS: atom_id res chain seq x y z
N MET A 1 -12.19 -55.24 16.00
CA MET A 1 -11.60 -54.15 16.83
C MET A 1 -10.07 -54.08 16.75
N LYS A 2 -9.32 -55.18 16.89
CA LYS A 2 -7.84 -55.15 16.73
C LYS A 2 -7.40 -54.76 15.30
N ASN A 3 -8.02 -55.31 14.26
CA ASN A 3 -7.69 -54.99 12.86
C ASN A 3 -8.00 -53.54 12.47
N THR A 4 -9.08 -52.96 13.01
CA THR A 4 -9.43 -51.54 12.78
C THR A 4 -8.44 -50.59 13.46
N LEU A 5 -7.89 -50.96 14.61
CA LEU A 5 -6.83 -50.21 15.30
C LEU A 5 -5.50 -50.20 14.52
N TYR A 6 -5.13 -51.33 13.90
CA TYR A 6 -3.95 -51.39 13.04
C TYR A 6 -4.11 -50.54 11.76
N ILE A 7 -5.31 -50.52 11.17
CA ILE A 7 -5.60 -49.67 10.00
C ILE A 7 -5.53 -48.18 10.36
N LEU A 8 -6.11 -47.78 11.50
CA LEU A 8 -6.04 -46.40 12.00
C LEU A 8 -4.61 -45.96 12.33
N SER A 9 -3.81 -46.85 12.93
CA SER A 9 -2.40 -46.60 13.22
C SER A 9 -1.59 -46.43 11.94
N PHE A 10 -1.78 -47.30 10.95
CA PHE A 10 -1.10 -47.19 9.66
C PHE A 10 -1.48 -45.91 8.90
N LEU A 11 -2.77 -45.53 8.93
CA LEU A 11 -3.24 -44.28 8.33
C LEU A 11 -2.66 -43.04 9.03
N SER A 12 -2.48 -43.09 10.36
CA SER A 12 -1.81 -42.03 11.12
C SER A 12 -0.32 -41.92 10.80
N LEU A 13 0.37 -43.01 10.42
CA LEU A 13 1.77 -42.97 10.00
C LEU A 13 1.93 -42.33 8.61
N LEU A 14 0.95 -42.54 7.72
CA LEU A 14 0.94 -41.94 6.38
C LEU A 14 0.74 -40.41 6.41
N THR A 15 -0.02 -39.87 7.37
CA THR A 15 -0.21 -38.42 7.48
C THR A 15 1.04 -37.69 7.98
N ILE A 16 1.86 -38.33 8.81
CA ILE A 16 3.12 -37.77 9.31
C ILE A 16 4.21 -37.79 8.21
N ALA A 17 4.14 -38.76 7.29
CA ALA A 17 5.05 -38.86 6.14
C ALA A 17 4.69 -37.94 4.95
N SER A 18 3.53 -37.27 4.99
CA SER A 18 3.02 -36.41 3.90
C SER A 18 3.54 -34.96 3.95
N CYS A 19 4.21 -34.56 5.04
CA CYS A 19 4.81 -33.23 5.12
C CYS A 19 5.98 -33.11 4.13
N THR A 20 5.82 -32.29 3.10
CA THR A 20 6.90 -32.00 2.16
C THR A 20 7.75 -30.83 2.68
N ASN A 21 9.07 -30.96 2.61
CA ASN A 21 10.02 -29.92 3.08
C ASN A 21 10.25 -28.81 2.04
N ASP A 22 9.64 -28.91 0.87
CA ASP A 22 9.81 -28.05 -0.30
C ASP A 22 8.60 -27.12 -0.56
N PHE A 23 7.60 -27.11 0.32
CA PHE A 23 6.40 -26.27 0.18
C PHE A 23 6.74 -24.79 -0.06
N GLN A 24 7.74 -24.26 0.66
CA GLN A 24 8.19 -22.88 0.48
C GLN A 24 8.79 -22.65 -0.92
N ASN A 25 9.60 -23.58 -1.42
CA ASN A 25 10.21 -23.46 -2.74
C ASN A 25 9.16 -23.56 -3.86
N ILE A 26 8.19 -24.47 -3.71
CA ILE A 26 7.10 -24.65 -4.69
C ILE A 26 6.19 -23.41 -4.74
N ASN A 27 5.95 -22.75 -3.60
CA ASN A 27 5.11 -21.56 -3.52
C ASN A 27 5.87 -20.24 -3.65
N THR A 28 7.20 -20.28 -3.83
CA THR A 28 7.97 -19.08 -4.11
C THR A 28 7.81 -18.75 -5.59
N ASN A 29 7.12 -17.64 -5.89
CA ASN A 29 6.94 -17.17 -7.25
C ASN A 29 8.30 -16.74 -7.84
N PRO A 30 8.85 -17.44 -8.86
CA PRO A 30 10.15 -17.09 -9.43
C PRO A 30 10.12 -15.77 -10.22
N ASN A 31 8.93 -15.26 -10.55
CA ASN A 31 8.74 -14.01 -11.28
C ASN A 31 8.60 -12.80 -10.34
N ALA A 32 8.45 -13.03 -9.03
CA ALA A 32 8.35 -11.94 -8.07
C ALA A 32 9.74 -11.34 -7.81
N PRO A 33 9.90 -10.00 -7.87
CA PRO A 33 11.17 -9.38 -7.55
C PRO A 33 11.51 -9.60 -6.08
N VAL A 34 12.65 -10.23 -5.81
CA VAL A 34 13.16 -10.47 -4.44
C VAL A 34 13.59 -9.16 -3.78
N SER A 35 14.11 -8.22 -4.57
CA SER A 35 14.40 -6.85 -4.15
C SER A 35 14.27 -5.90 -5.34
N VAL A 36 13.88 -4.66 -5.07
CA VAL A 36 13.72 -3.62 -6.10
C VAL A 36 14.78 -2.53 -5.86
N GLN A 37 15.40 -2.05 -6.94
CA GLN A 37 16.37 -0.96 -6.88
C GLN A 37 15.68 0.37 -6.55
N PRO A 38 16.23 1.20 -5.64
CA PRO A 38 15.64 2.50 -5.28
C PRO A 38 15.36 3.41 -6.48
N SER A 39 16.19 3.37 -7.52
CA SER A 39 16.02 4.18 -8.72
C SER A 39 14.75 3.83 -9.52
N LEU A 40 14.40 2.55 -9.57
CA LEU A 40 13.21 2.07 -10.25
C LEU A 40 11.97 2.38 -9.41
N LEU A 41 12.06 2.15 -8.10
CA LEU A 41 10.96 2.38 -7.18
C LEU A 41 10.63 3.87 -7.03
N LEU A 42 11.64 4.74 -6.94
CA LEU A 42 11.44 6.19 -6.89
C LEU A 42 10.73 6.71 -8.14
N ARG A 43 11.14 6.23 -9.33
CA ARG A 43 10.47 6.58 -10.58
C ARG A 43 9.01 6.13 -10.57
N GLN A 44 8.75 4.92 -10.11
CA GLN A 44 7.40 4.37 -10.02
C GLN A 44 6.50 5.19 -9.08
N VAL A 45 7.00 5.54 -7.90
CA VAL A 45 6.27 6.36 -6.91
C VAL A 45 5.92 7.73 -7.49
N ILE A 46 6.89 8.41 -8.12
CA ILE A 46 6.64 9.73 -8.73
C ILE A 46 5.60 9.64 -9.84
N TYR A 47 5.75 8.65 -10.73
CA TYR A 47 4.85 8.47 -11.87
C TYR A 47 3.44 8.11 -11.43
N ASN A 48 3.29 7.07 -10.60
CA ASN A 48 1.97 6.59 -10.19
C ASN A 48 1.24 7.63 -9.34
N TYR A 49 1.91 8.22 -8.34
CA TYR A 49 1.27 9.26 -7.54
C TYR A 49 0.84 10.46 -8.40
N GLY A 50 1.69 10.91 -9.31
CA GLY A 50 1.40 12.06 -10.17
C GLY A 50 0.24 11.82 -11.14
N GLU A 51 0.20 10.65 -11.78
CA GLU A 51 -0.85 10.29 -12.72
C GLU A 51 -2.20 10.10 -12.03
N GLU A 52 -2.24 9.29 -10.98
CA GLU A 52 -3.47 8.97 -10.26
C GLU A 52 -4.04 10.21 -9.53
N MET A 53 -3.19 11.03 -8.90
CA MET A 53 -3.65 12.27 -8.27
C MET A 53 -4.05 13.33 -9.29
N SER A 54 -3.47 13.33 -10.50
CA SER A 54 -3.95 14.20 -11.58
C SER A 54 -5.35 13.80 -12.02
N TYR A 55 -5.63 12.49 -12.09
CA TYR A 55 -6.98 12.00 -12.38
C TYR A 55 -7.97 12.40 -11.28
N GLU A 56 -7.60 12.22 -10.00
CA GLU A 56 -8.41 12.61 -8.84
C GLU A 56 -8.69 14.13 -8.80
N GLY A 57 -7.68 14.93 -9.15
CA GLY A 57 -7.83 16.38 -9.35
C GLY A 57 -8.85 16.71 -10.45
N PHE A 58 -8.81 15.99 -11.56
CA PHE A 58 -9.75 16.20 -12.66
C PHE A 58 -11.19 15.77 -12.35
N VAL A 59 -11.39 14.60 -11.72
CA VAL A 59 -12.74 14.04 -11.51
C VAL A 59 -13.43 14.55 -10.25
N ALA A 60 -12.69 14.80 -9.17
CA ALA A 60 -13.27 15.27 -7.90
C ALA A 60 -12.83 16.69 -7.58
N GLY A 61 -11.54 17.00 -7.68
CA GLY A 61 -10.97 18.30 -7.32
C GLY A 61 -11.59 19.47 -8.09
N ASP A 62 -11.58 19.42 -9.43
CA ASP A 62 -12.11 20.45 -10.33
C ASP A 62 -13.60 20.72 -10.10
N LEU A 63 -14.38 19.66 -9.88
CA LEU A 63 -15.84 19.75 -9.70
C LEU A 63 -16.20 20.28 -8.31
N LEU A 64 -15.55 19.78 -7.24
CA LEU A 64 -15.82 20.21 -5.87
C LEU A 64 -15.32 21.63 -5.59
N SER A 65 -14.23 22.06 -6.24
CA SER A 65 -13.74 23.45 -6.20
C SER A 65 -14.50 24.40 -7.13
N GLN A 66 -15.41 23.88 -7.95
CA GLN A 66 -16.20 24.63 -8.94
C GLN A 66 -15.37 25.33 -10.02
N HIS A 67 -14.16 24.85 -10.31
CA HIS A 67 -13.39 25.29 -11.48
C HIS A 67 -14.04 24.84 -12.80
N ARG A 68 -14.80 23.75 -12.75
CA ARG A 68 -15.55 23.17 -13.88
C ARG A 68 -16.88 22.64 -13.37
N THR A 69 -17.82 22.42 -14.29
CA THR A 69 -19.01 21.60 -14.03
C THR A 69 -19.13 20.47 -15.03
N ALA A 70 -19.62 19.31 -14.60
CA ALA A 70 -19.88 18.19 -15.48
C ALA A 70 -21.31 18.25 -16.05
N LEU A 71 -21.42 18.16 -17.38
CA LEU A 71 -22.71 18.11 -18.08
C LEU A 71 -23.47 16.79 -17.84
N GLY A 72 -22.75 15.72 -17.48
CA GLY A 72 -23.24 14.39 -17.13
C GLY A 72 -22.25 13.69 -16.20
N PHE A 73 -22.66 12.62 -15.50
CA PHE A 73 -21.88 12.04 -14.38
C PHE A 73 -21.53 13.05 -13.28
N ASN A 74 -22.43 14.02 -13.05
CA ASN A 74 -22.27 15.16 -12.17
C ASN A 74 -22.50 14.84 -10.68
N LEU A 75 -22.18 13.62 -10.26
CA LEU A 75 -22.37 13.18 -8.88
C LEU A 75 -21.53 14.02 -7.92
N PHE A 76 -20.30 14.41 -8.29
CA PHE A 76 -19.49 15.36 -7.52
C PHE A 76 -20.08 16.77 -7.49
N ASP A 77 -20.56 17.31 -8.62
CA ASP A 77 -21.25 18.62 -8.64
C ASP A 77 -22.46 18.63 -7.68
N ARG A 78 -23.15 17.49 -7.59
CA ARG A 78 -24.31 17.27 -6.70
C ARG A 78 -23.93 16.81 -5.30
N HIS A 79 -22.64 16.75 -4.97
CA HIS A 79 -22.12 16.33 -3.67
C HIS A 79 -22.56 14.91 -3.24
N ALA A 80 -22.85 14.04 -4.21
CA ALA A 80 -23.21 12.64 -3.99
C ALA A 80 -21.97 11.75 -3.76
N LEU A 81 -21.10 12.13 -2.81
CA LEU A 81 -19.77 11.55 -2.61
C LEU A 81 -19.75 10.06 -2.23
N LYS A 82 -20.88 9.52 -1.75
CA LYS A 82 -21.04 8.11 -1.38
C LYS A 82 -21.60 7.25 -2.50
N SER A 83 -22.00 7.86 -3.62
CA SER A 83 -22.53 7.13 -4.76
C SER A 83 -21.40 6.39 -5.49
N PRO A 84 -21.66 5.18 -6.02
CA PRO A 84 -20.67 4.47 -6.81
C PRO A 84 -20.26 5.30 -8.04
N GLN A 85 -18.96 5.62 -8.14
CA GLN A 85 -18.40 6.40 -9.23
C GLN A 85 -16.90 6.15 -9.38
N LEU A 86 -16.34 6.59 -10.50
CA LEU A 86 -14.92 6.50 -10.77
C LEU A 86 -14.21 7.71 -10.14
N GLY A 87 -13.15 7.43 -9.39
CA GLY A 87 -12.39 8.42 -8.62
C GLY A 87 -13.14 9.00 -7.41
N GLY A 88 -12.53 9.99 -6.77
CA GLY A 88 -12.98 10.65 -5.54
C GLY A 88 -12.56 9.96 -4.26
N ASN A 89 -11.74 8.90 -4.35
CA ASN A 89 -11.21 8.22 -3.17
C ASN A 89 -9.76 7.80 -3.39
N PRO A 90 -8.81 8.73 -3.18
CA PRO A 90 -7.39 8.45 -3.37
C PRO A 90 -6.72 7.68 -2.23
N TRP A 91 -7.48 7.09 -1.30
CA TRP A 91 -6.90 6.42 -0.12
C TRP A 91 -5.85 5.37 -0.48
N SER A 92 -6.17 4.47 -1.43
CA SER A 92 -5.24 3.43 -1.87
C SER A 92 -3.99 4.02 -2.56
N ILE A 93 -4.14 5.12 -3.30
CA ILE A 93 -3.05 5.82 -3.99
C ILE A 93 -2.04 6.30 -2.95
N PHE A 94 -2.49 7.00 -1.91
CA PHE A 94 -1.61 7.49 -0.84
C PHE A 94 -0.85 6.36 -0.15
N TYR A 95 -1.54 5.34 0.37
CA TYR A 95 -0.88 4.29 1.16
C TYR A 95 0.01 3.37 0.33
N THR A 96 -0.34 3.13 -0.94
CA THR A 96 0.52 2.35 -1.84
C THR A 96 1.84 3.08 -2.08
N ASN A 97 1.77 4.36 -2.45
CA ASN A 97 2.96 5.15 -2.76
C ASN A 97 3.78 5.49 -1.50
N LEU A 98 3.14 5.78 -0.37
CA LEU A 98 3.84 5.98 0.91
C LEU A 98 4.57 4.71 1.36
N ARG A 99 3.94 3.53 1.26
CA ARG A 99 4.58 2.23 1.57
C ARG A 99 5.79 2.00 0.67
N ASP A 100 5.64 2.19 -0.63
CA ASP A 100 6.75 1.97 -1.57
C ASP A 100 7.88 2.96 -1.33
N ASN A 101 7.56 4.19 -0.94
CA ASN A 101 8.54 5.19 -0.53
C ASN A 101 9.26 4.84 0.79
N GLU A 102 8.60 4.16 1.74
CA GLU A 102 9.28 3.65 2.94
C GLU A 102 10.33 2.57 2.61
N ILE A 103 10.09 1.74 1.58
CA ILE A 103 11.07 0.77 1.12
C ILE A 103 12.35 1.49 0.66
N ILE A 104 12.19 2.57 -0.11
CA ILE A 104 13.31 3.42 -0.57
C ILE A 104 14.07 3.99 0.63
N LEU A 105 13.35 4.57 1.60
CA LEU A 105 13.95 5.15 2.81
C LEU A 105 14.75 4.10 3.58
N ASN A 106 14.18 2.92 3.80
CA ASN A 106 14.87 1.84 4.50
C ASN A 106 16.14 1.39 3.77
N GLN A 107 16.07 1.20 2.46
CA GLN A 107 17.24 0.85 1.63
C GLN A 107 18.30 1.95 1.67
N SER A 108 17.90 3.23 1.58
CA SER A 108 18.84 4.37 1.60
C SER A 108 19.59 4.52 2.91
N ARG A 109 18.98 4.10 4.03
CA ARG A 109 19.57 4.15 5.38
C ARG A 109 20.44 2.94 5.72
N THR A 110 20.21 1.82 5.05
CA THR A 110 20.91 0.55 5.33
C THR A 110 22.04 0.26 4.36
N VAL A 111 22.00 0.84 3.15
CA VAL A 111 22.99 0.61 2.09
C VAL A 111 23.61 1.94 1.66
N ASP A 112 24.90 2.14 1.95
CA ASP A 112 25.60 3.40 1.66
C ASP A 112 25.53 3.82 0.18
N ALA A 113 25.54 2.85 -0.74
CA ALA A 113 25.41 3.10 -2.17
C ALA A 113 24.08 3.76 -2.57
N PHE A 114 23.05 3.67 -1.71
CA PHE A 114 21.71 4.20 -1.94
C PHE A 114 21.40 5.45 -1.11
N LYS A 115 22.37 6.01 -0.39
CA LYS A 115 22.18 7.16 0.50
C LYS A 115 21.61 8.40 -0.21
N VAL A 116 21.91 8.57 -1.50
CA VAL A 116 21.40 9.67 -2.33
C VAL A 116 19.86 9.70 -2.42
N TYR A 117 19.18 8.57 -2.22
CA TYR A 117 17.72 8.49 -2.31
C TYR A 117 17.00 8.93 -1.03
N GLU A 118 17.70 9.09 0.10
CA GLU A 118 17.06 9.45 1.38
C GLU A 118 16.37 10.82 1.29
N GLY A 119 17.06 11.84 0.77
CA GLY A 119 16.51 13.19 0.64
C GLY A 119 15.23 13.26 -0.19
N PRO A 120 15.24 12.79 -1.46
CA PRO A 120 14.04 12.75 -2.30
C PRO A 120 12.89 11.95 -1.66
N ALA A 121 13.19 10.81 -1.04
CA ALA A 121 12.16 9.99 -0.42
C ALA A 121 11.55 10.66 0.83
N LEU A 122 12.33 11.42 1.62
CA LEU A 122 11.79 12.23 2.72
C LEU A 122 10.85 13.33 2.22
N ILE A 123 11.21 14.02 1.13
CA ILE A 123 10.37 15.05 0.51
C ILE A 123 9.05 14.45 0.04
N LEU A 124 9.10 13.34 -0.70
CA LEU A 124 7.90 12.65 -1.18
C LEU A 124 7.03 12.14 -0.03
N LYS A 125 7.64 11.60 1.04
CA LYS A 125 6.90 11.17 2.24
C LYS A 125 6.11 12.32 2.85
N ALA A 126 6.76 13.48 3.05
CA ALA A 126 6.12 14.66 3.62
C ALA A 126 5.01 15.20 2.71
N TYR A 127 5.25 15.26 1.40
CA TYR A 127 4.28 15.75 0.41
C TYR A 127 3.02 14.87 0.36
N MET A 128 3.18 13.55 0.29
CA MET A 128 2.06 12.61 0.28
C MET A 128 1.32 12.59 1.63
N ALA A 129 2.04 12.68 2.75
CA ALA A 129 1.42 12.74 4.07
C ALA A 129 0.57 14.01 4.26
N ALA A 130 1.06 15.15 3.78
CA ALA A 130 0.30 16.40 3.79
C ALA A 130 -1.02 16.24 3.02
N GLY A 131 -0.95 15.78 1.76
CA GLY A 131 -2.14 15.55 0.93
C GLY A 131 -3.14 14.56 1.54
N LEU A 132 -2.65 13.48 2.16
CA LEU A 132 -3.48 12.51 2.87
C LEU A 132 -4.25 13.18 4.02
N THR A 133 -3.57 13.96 4.86
CA THR A 133 -4.22 14.63 6.01
C THR A 133 -5.09 15.83 5.61
N ASP A 134 -4.85 16.43 4.45
CA ASP A 134 -5.71 17.49 3.91
C ASP A 134 -7.04 16.95 3.41
N LEU A 135 -7.05 15.73 2.84
CA LEU A 135 -8.26 15.10 2.33
C LEU A 135 -9.04 14.33 3.41
N PHE A 136 -8.34 13.62 4.30
CA PHE A 136 -8.98 12.69 5.26
C PHE A 136 -8.94 13.18 6.71
N GLY A 137 -8.18 14.24 7.01
CA GLY A 137 -7.95 14.68 8.37
C GLY A 137 -7.01 13.73 9.10
N ASP A 138 -7.51 13.12 10.17
CA ASP A 138 -6.74 12.15 10.94
C ASP A 138 -6.52 10.88 10.12
N ALA A 139 -5.29 10.38 10.08
CA ALA A 139 -4.92 9.24 9.25
C ALA A 139 -3.77 8.42 9.87
N PRO A 140 -3.73 7.09 9.67
CA PRO A 140 -2.59 6.28 10.07
C PRO A 140 -1.30 6.72 9.39
N TYR A 141 -0.23 6.87 10.17
CA TYR A 141 1.05 7.34 9.63
C TYR A 141 2.25 6.56 10.18
N PHE A 142 2.57 6.70 11.47
CA PHE A 142 3.80 6.12 12.03
C PHE A 142 3.82 4.59 12.01
N GLU A 143 2.65 3.96 12.19
CA GLU A 143 2.50 2.50 12.23
C GLU A 143 2.09 1.92 10.88
N ALA A 144 1.70 2.76 9.92
CA ALA A 144 0.98 2.33 8.71
C ALA A 144 1.79 1.45 7.77
N PHE A 145 3.12 1.53 7.82
CA PHE A 145 4.02 0.88 6.86
C PHE A 145 4.77 -0.33 7.45
N ASN A 146 4.34 -0.81 8.62
CA ASN A 146 4.98 -1.90 9.36
C ASN A 146 4.19 -3.23 9.30
N GLY A 147 3.45 -3.46 8.22
CA GLY A 147 2.59 -4.64 8.06
C GLY A 147 3.32 -5.99 8.11
N THR A 148 4.63 -5.99 7.84
CA THR A 148 5.46 -7.20 7.88
C THR A 148 6.12 -7.44 9.24
N THR A 149 6.12 -6.46 10.15
CA THR A 149 6.94 -6.49 11.37
C THR A 149 6.15 -6.24 12.66
N ILE A 150 5.11 -5.39 12.63
CA ILE A 150 4.46 -4.89 13.86
C ILE A 150 2.95 -5.10 13.83
N THR A 151 2.24 -4.51 12.86
CA THR A 151 0.77 -4.45 12.90
C THR A 151 0.14 -4.32 11.52
N VAL A 152 -1.04 -4.94 11.35
CA VAL A 152 -1.91 -4.78 10.18
C VAL A 152 -3.08 -3.82 10.45
N THR A 153 -3.21 -3.32 11.68
CA THR A 153 -4.24 -2.37 12.11
C THR A 153 -3.57 -1.16 12.76
N PRO A 154 -3.02 -0.22 11.96
CA PRO A 154 -2.32 0.94 12.47
C PRO A 154 -3.30 1.96 13.10
N SER A 155 -2.87 2.65 14.14
CA SER A 155 -3.67 3.66 14.83
C SER A 155 -3.85 4.96 14.01
N MET A 156 -5.02 5.60 14.14
CA MET A 156 -5.30 6.92 13.57
C MET A 156 -4.54 7.99 14.36
N ILE A 157 -3.94 8.97 13.67
CA ILE A 157 -3.19 10.06 14.32
C ILE A 157 -3.80 11.41 13.95
N ILE A 158 -3.79 12.34 14.93
CA ILE A 158 -4.38 13.67 14.79
C ILE A 158 -3.51 14.58 13.91
N LYS A 159 -4.14 15.32 12.99
CA LYS A 159 -3.50 16.27 12.04
C LYS A 159 -2.50 17.28 12.65
N LYS A 160 -2.52 17.48 13.98
CA LYS A 160 -1.68 18.45 14.73
C LYS A 160 -0.16 18.24 14.64
N ILE A 161 0.33 17.20 13.98
CA ILE A 161 1.77 16.89 13.92
C ILE A 161 2.50 17.74 12.86
N PHE A 162 1.77 18.32 11.88
CA PHE A 162 2.37 19.06 10.77
C PHE A 162 2.13 20.59 10.79
N THR A 163 1.57 21.11 11.89
CA THR A 163 1.37 22.55 12.17
C THR A 163 2.01 22.93 13.48
#